data_AF-A0A7Z9L943-F1
#
_entry.id   AF-A0A7Z9L943-F1
#
_cell.length_a   1.000
_cell.length_b   1.000
_cell.length_c   1.000
_cell.angle_alpha   90.00
_cell.angle_beta   90.00
_cell.angle_gamma   90.00
#
_symmetry.space_group_name_H-M   'P 1'
#
loop_
_entity.id
_entity.type
_entity.pdbx_description
1 polymer ?
#
loop_
_entity_poly.entity_id
_entity_poly.type
_entity_poly.pdbx_seq_one_letter_code
_entity_poly.pdbx_strand_id
1 'polypeptide(L)'
;KRDQDVPSFEVVGSDTTVETRRKSNNRFRGTPEHRMPDLENPEKQGQIMQPVFFVTGDEVPLGTLDADRRSQLASWITGTENPWFSRALVNRIWAELVGEGFYDPVDDLGPERACSAPQTLDYLAAAFRDQQHDLKWLFATILSTETYQQQSRRRRTFEEMPHQANCSQRLRADQLFSSLVTVLQMPDSVATVSRQRSSRYSPRSSFNSVFGFDPSTRRSDVSGAIPQALLMMNSPQIGQYVLARRDRMLGRLLNEVTDDRQALRELYVQVLSRQPTEKELDTCLKYRRNVGNRAEAFEDILWSLINTAEFLHRK
;
A
#
# COMPACT_ATOMS: atom_id res chain seq x y z
N LYS A 1 29.21 -6.11 -18.16
CA LYS A 1 28.18 -5.50 -19.03
C LYS A 1 26.93 -6.36 -18.93
N ARG A 2 26.04 -6.08 -17.97
CA ARG A 2 24.70 -6.64 -17.90
C ARG A 2 23.77 -5.48 -18.18
N ASP A 3 23.30 -5.36 -19.42
CA ASP A 3 22.07 -4.61 -19.71
C ASP A 3 20.97 -5.34 -18.95
N GLN A 4 20.63 -4.82 -17.78
CA GLN A 4 19.39 -5.16 -17.12
C GLN A 4 18.35 -4.30 -17.83
N ASP A 5 17.54 -4.91 -18.69
CA ASP A 5 16.24 -4.37 -19.08
C ASP A 5 15.52 -3.99 -17.78
N VAL A 6 15.54 -2.69 -17.47
CA VAL A 6 14.77 -2.14 -16.37
C VAL A 6 13.32 -2.48 -16.72
N PRO A 7 12.54 -3.14 -15.84
CA PRO A 7 11.14 -3.40 -16.12
C PRO A 7 10.42 -2.05 -16.24
N SER A 8 10.32 -1.55 -17.46
CA SER A 8 9.53 -0.39 -17.84
C SER A 8 8.14 -0.90 -18.21
N PHE A 9 7.12 -0.27 -17.66
CA PHE A 9 5.76 -0.49 -18.10
C PHE A 9 5.48 0.52 -19.21
N GLU A 10 5.30 0.03 -20.43
CA GLU A 10 4.89 0.87 -21.54
C GLU A 10 3.40 1.18 -21.40
N VAL A 11 3.06 2.45 -21.10
CA VAL A 11 1.68 2.93 -21.13
C VAL A 11 1.36 3.32 -22.57
N VAL A 12 0.90 2.36 -23.36
CA VAL A 12 0.46 2.60 -24.74
C VAL A 12 -0.94 3.20 -24.73
N GLY A 13 -1.05 4.50 -24.95
CA GLY A 13 -2.32 5.17 -25.23
C GLY A 13 -2.61 5.15 -26.72
N SER A 14 -3.72 4.54 -27.15
CA SER A 14 -4.14 4.59 -28.55
C SER A 14 -5.06 5.80 -28.78
N ASP A 15 -4.56 6.82 -29.47
CA ASP A 15 -5.37 7.95 -29.92
C ASP A 15 -6.23 7.53 -31.11
N THR A 16 -7.41 6.95 -30.84
CA THR A 16 -8.41 6.74 -31.91
C THR A 16 -9.15 8.03 -32.20
N THR A 17 -8.75 8.72 -33.27
CA THR A 17 -9.40 9.93 -33.81
C THR A 17 -10.63 9.65 -34.69
N VAL A 18 -11.09 8.40 -34.78
CA VAL A 18 -12.21 8.06 -35.68
C VAL A 18 -13.56 8.47 -35.06
N GLU A 19 -14.17 9.51 -35.62
CA GLU A 19 -15.58 9.89 -35.44
C GLU A 19 -16.53 8.78 -35.93
N THR A 20 -16.63 7.66 -35.22
CA THR A 20 -17.79 6.77 -35.42
C THR A 20 -18.97 7.30 -34.64
N ARG A 21 -19.87 7.99 -35.34
CA ARG A 21 -21.15 8.51 -34.84
C ARG A 21 -22.01 7.36 -34.29
N ARG A 22 -22.03 7.14 -32.97
CA ARG A 22 -22.93 6.17 -32.33
C ARG A 22 -24.35 6.73 -32.23
N LYS A 23 -25.36 5.94 -32.62
CA LYS A 23 -26.79 6.22 -32.40
C LYS A 23 -27.22 5.90 -30.95
N SER A 24 -26.66 6.60 -29.96
CA SER A 24 -27.06 6.49 -28.55
C SER A 24 -27.00 7.87 -27.87
N ASN A 25 -27.84 8.13 -26.87
CA ASN A 25 -27.96 9.40 -26.16
C ASN A 25 -26.68 9.83 -25.41
N ASN A 26 -25.71 8.94 -25.19
CA ASN A 26 -24.35 9.29 -24.78
C ASN A 26 -23.45 9.51 -26.01
N ARG A 27 -23.67 10.62 -26.73
CA ARG A 27 -22.94 10.94 -27.97
C ARG A 27 -21.49 11.39 -27.78
N PHE A 28 -21.05 11.68 -26.56
CA PHE A 28 -19.68 12.13 -26.31
C PHE A 28 -18.79 10.95 -25.92
N ARG A 29 -18.04 10.43 -26.90
CA ARG A 29 -16.75 9.81 -26.60
C ARG A 29 -15.84 10.96 -26.14
N GLY A 30 -15.16 10.82 -25.00
CA GLY A 30 -14.35 11.91 -24.42
C GLY A 30 -13.43 12.50 -25.49
N THR A 31 -13.70 13.74 -25.87
CA THR A 31 -12.79 14.52 -26.71
C THR A 31 -11.60 14.92 -25.85
N PRO A 32 -10.37 15.00 -26.40
CA PRO A 32 -9.22 15.49 -25.64
C PRO A 32 -9.44 16.93 -25.17
N GLU A 33 -10.27 17.70 -25.87
CA GLU A 33 -10.68 19.04 -25.45
C GLU A 33 -11.91 19.02 -24.57
N HIS A 34 -11.82 19.75 -23.46
CA HIS A 34 -12.94 20.05 -22.60
C HIS A 34 -13.66 21.31 -23.08
N ARG A 35 -14.99 21.25 -23.17
CA ARG A 35 -15.83 22.42 -23.45
C ARG A 35 -16.68 22.72 -22.23
N MET A 36 -16.51 23.91 -21.68
CA MET A 36 -17.34 24.39 -20.58
C MET A 36 -18.73 24.72 -21.11
N PRO A 37 -19.81 24.10 -20.58
CA PRO A 37 -21.17 24.42 -21.01
C PRO A 37 -21.50 25.89 -20.80
N ASP A 38 -22.28 26.46 -21.72
CA ASP A 38 -22.85 27.80 -21.56
C ASP A 38 -23.95 27.73 -20.48
N LEU A 39 -23.82 28.54 -19.41
CA LEU A 39 -24.75 28.53 -18.28
C LEU A 39 -26.16 29.00 -18.67
N GLU A 40 -26.28 29.89 -19.66
CA GLU A 40 -27.55 30.49 -20.07
C GLU A 40 -28.23 29.68 -21.19
N ASN A 41 -27.45 28.94 -21.97
CA ASN A 41 -28.01 28.11 -23.04
C ASN A 41 -27.29 26.75 -23.17
N PRO A 42 -27.83 25.70 -22.52
CA PRO A 42 -27.27 24.34 -22.55
C PRO A 42 -27.20 23.70 -23.95
N GLU A 43 -27.96 24.22 -24.93
CA GLU A 43 -27.98 23.69 -26.31
C GLU A 43 -26.87 24.28 -27.19
N LYS A 44 -26.22 25.38 -26.76
CA LYS A 44 -25.08 25.95 -27.49
C LYS A 44 -23.82 25.09 -27.33
N GLN A 45 -22.97 25.10 -28.35
CA GLN A 45 -21.63 24.54 -28.20
C GLN A 45 -20.87 25.36 -27.16
N GLY A 46 -20.50 24.71 -26.06
CA GLY A 46 -19.72 25.32 -24.98
C GLY A 46 -18.35 25.83 -25.43
N GLN A 47 -17.77 26.74 -24.63
CA GLN A 47 -16.46 27.34 -24.89
C GLN A 47 -15.36 26.30 -24.68
N ILE A 48 -14.42 26.19 -25.62
CA ILE A 48 -13.24 25.33 -25.46
C ILE A 48 -12.34 25.91 -24.38
N MET A 49 -12.02 25.09 -23.39
CA MET A 49 -11.16 25.47 -22.28
C MET A 49 -9.71 25.10 -22.60
N GLN A 50 -8.83 26.08 -22.48
CA GLN A 50 -7.40 25.89 -22.59
C GLN A 50 -6.89 25.15 -21.35
N PRO A 51 -6.16 24.03 -21.49
CA PRO A 51 -5.56 23.36 -20.34
C PRO A 51 -4.40 24.19 -19.79
N VAL A 52 -4.48 24.51 -18.50
CA VAL A 52 -3.48 25.28 -17.75
C VAL A 52 -2.94 24.43 -16.60
N PHE A 53 -1.64 24.43 -16.39
CA PHE A 53 -1.03 23.85 -15.21
C PHE A 53 -1.21 24.78 -14.02
N PHE A 54 -1.96 24.35 -13.02
CA PHE A 54 -2.41 25.20 -11.91
C PHE A 54 -1.28 25.78 -11.04
N VAL A 55 -0.05 25.24 -11.10
CA VAL A 55 1.09 25.72 -10.29
C VAL A 55 1.82 26.88 -10.97
N THR A 56 2.16 26.75 -12.25
CA THR A 56 2.98 27.75 -12.98
C THR A 56 2.16 28.60 -13.95
N GLY A 57 0.95 28.17 -14.30
CA GLY A 57 0.13 28.79 -15.34
C GLY A 57 0.51 28.35 -16.77
N ASP A 58 1.38 27.34 -16.91
CA ASP A 58 1.81 26.90 -18.24
C ASP A 58 0.67 26.27 -19.04
N GLU A 59 0.65 26.49 -20.36
CA GLU A 59 -0.44 26.09 -21.23
C GLU A 59 0.02 25.10 -22.32
N VAL A 60 -0.88 24.22 -22.76
CA VAL A 60 -0.65 23.32 -23.92
C VAL A 60 -1.57 23.70 -25.08
N PRO A 61 -1.07 23.96 -26.30
CA PRO A 61 -1.91 24.34 -27.43
C PRO A 61 -3.08 23.37 -27.68
N LEU A 62 -4.22 23.94 -28.09
CA LEU A 62 -5.37 23.14 -28.56
C LEU A 62 -4.95 22.25 -29.74
N GLY A 63 -5.50 21.04 -29.80
CA GLY A 63 -5.18 20.05 -30.83
C GLY A 63 -3.91 19.23 -30.57
N THR A 64 -3.17 19.49 -29.48
CA THR A 64 -2.04 18.65 -29.06
C THR A 64 -2.51 17.22 -28.74
N LEU A 65 -1.74 16.20 -29.14
CA LEU A 65 -2.06 14.79 -28.91
C LEU A 65 -2.09 14.47 -27.40
N ASP A 66 -2.85 13.45 -27.01
CA ASP A 66 -2.98 13.06 -25.59
C ASP A 66 -1.64 12.59 -25.01
N ALA A 67 -0.85 11.87 -25.81
CA ALA A 67 0.51 11.47 -25.44
C ALA A 67 1.39 12.68 -25.09
N ASP A 68 1.39 13.70 -25.95
CA ASP A 68 2.20 14.91 -25.75
C ASP A 68 1.69 15.73 -24.57
N ARG A 69 0.37 15.82 -24.37
CA ARG A 69 -0.23 16.45 -23.17
C ARG A 69 0.21 15.78 -21.88
N ARG A 70 0.17 14.45 -21.82
CA ARG A 70 0.63 13.69 -20.64
C ARG A 70 2.13 13.84 -20.43
N SER A 71 2.93 13.85 -21.49
CA SER A 71 4.37 14.08 -21.42
C SER A 71 4.67 15.48 -20.86
N GLN A 72 3.98 16.50 -21.35
CA GLN A 72 4.12 17.87 -20.88
C GLN A 72 3.70 18.01 -19.42
N LEU A 73 2.55 17.42 -19.05
CA LEU A 73 2.08 17.39 -17.67
C LEU A 73 3.10 16.69 -16.74
N ALA A 74 3.68 15.57 -17.17
CA ALA A 74 4.71 14.88 -16.40
C ALA A 74 5.95 15.76 -16.20
N SER A 75 6.38 16.47 -17.24
CA SER A 75 7.50 17.42 -17.17
C SER A 75 7.21 18.59 -16.22
N TRP A 76 5.98 19.10 -16.20
CA TRP A 76 5.60 20.17 -15.27
C TRP A 76 5.51 19.69 -13.83
N ILE A 77 4.95 18.50 -13.61
CA ILE A 77 4.84 17.90 -12.28
C ILE A 77 6.23 17.64 -11.69
N THR A 78 7.17 17.10 -12.46
CA THR A 78 8.52 16.77 -11.98
C THR A 78 9.55 17.88 -12.19
N GLY A 79 9.12 19.01 -12.75
CA GLY A 79 9.98 20.16 -13.03
C GLY A 79 10.50 20.84 -11.76
N THR A 80 11.65 21.53 -11.89
CA THR A 80 12.31 22.24 -10.78
C THR A 80 11.46 23.37 -10.19
N GLU A 81 10.60 23.96 -11.03
CA GLU A 81 9.67 25.03 -10.66
C GLU A 81 8.51 24.54 -9.76
N ASN A 82 8.27 23.23 -9.70
CA ASN A 82 7.25 22.65 -8.84
C ASN A 82 7.85 22.10 -7.53
N PRO A 83 7.78 22.83 -6.41
CA PRO A 83 8.32 22.36 -5.13
C PRO A 83 7.50 21.22 -4.52
N TRP A 84 6.26 21.01 -4.98
CA TRP A 84 5.30 20.15 -4.31
C TRP A 84 5.49 18.67 -4.63
N PHE A 85 5.96 18.31 -5.82
CA PHE A 85 6.12 16.91 -6.19
C PHE A 85 7.12 16.18 -5.29
N SER A 86 8.32 16.75 -5.14
CA SER A 86 9.34 16.19 -4.26
C SER A 86 8.87 16.16 -2.80
N ARG A 87 8.25 17.24 -2.30
CA ARG A 87 7.69 17.28 -0.95
C ARG A 87 6.61 16.22 -0.71
N ALA A 88 5.67 16.07 -1.63
CA ALA A 88 4.58 15.09 -1.53
C ALA A 88 5.12 13.66 -1.52
N LEU A 89 6.06 13.34 -2.42
CA LEU A 89 6.60 11.99 -2.49
C LEU A 89 7.48 11.65 -1.28
N VAL A 90 8.35 12.57 -0.85
CA VAL A 90 9.14 12.42 0.39
C VAL A 90 8.22 12.26 1.60
N ASN A 91 7.19 13.09 1.74
CA ASN A 91 6.21 12.97 2.82
C ASN A 91 5.54 11.60 2.85
N ARG A 92 5.12 11.11 1.67
CA ARG A 92 4.45 9.82 1.54
C ARG A 92 5.35 8.65 1.88
N ILE A 93 6.58 8.62 1.35
CA ILE A 93 7.53 7.54 1.63
C ILE A 93 7.98 7.58 3.09
N TRP A 94 8.22 8.77 3.65
CA TRP A 94 8.52 8.94 5.07
C TRP A 94 7.38 8.42 5.95
N ALA A 95 6.14 8.81 5.66
CA ALA A 95 4.95 8.33 6.40
C ALA A 95 4.75 6.81 6.29
N GLU A 96 5.17 6.20 5.18
CA GLU A 96 5.13 4.73 4.99
C GLU A 96 6.29 4.00 5.68
N LEU A 97 7.44 4.63 5.93
CA LEU A 97 8.58 3.96 6.57
C LEU A 97 8.64 4.23 8.07
N VAL A 98 8.50 5.51 8.47
CA VAL A 98 8.58 5.97 9.86
C VAL A 98 7.23 5.89 10.55
N GLY A 99 6.16 6.02 9.78
CA GLY A 99 4.80 5.78 10.25
C GLY A 99 3.98 7.03 10.55
N GLU A 100 4.63 8.20 10.54
CA GLU A 100 4.04 9.52 10.68
C GLU A 100 4.63 10.43 9.61
N GLY A 101 3.77 11.13 8.85
CA GLY A 101 4.22 12.09 7.85
C GLY A 101 4.61 13.44 8.44
N PHE A 102 5.23 14.28 7.62
CA PHE A 102 5.42 15.70 7.90
C PHE A 102 4.08 16.47 7.88
N TYR A 103 3.15 16.02 7.03
CA TYR A 103 1.77 16.47 6.99
C TYR A 103 0.82 15.33 7.42
N ASP A 104 -0.26 15.69 8.10
CA ASP A 104 -1.36 14.78 8.46
C ASP A 104 -2.71 15.46 8.17
N PRO A 105 -3.50 14.98 7.18
CA PRO A 105 -3.28 13.81 6.31
C PRO A 105 -2.05 13.89 5.37
N VAL A 106 -1.58 12.73 4.90
CA VAL A 106 -0.35 12.61 4.08
C VAL A 106 -0.43 13.32 2.72
N ASP A 107 -1.63 13.44 2.15
CA ASP A 107 -1.86 14.06 0.84
C ASP A 107 -2.42 15.49 0.95
N ASP A 108 -2.64 16.00 2.17
CA ASP A 108 -3.14 17.37 2.42
C ASP A 108 -1.96 18.34 2.62
N LEU A 109 -1.22 18.59 1.54
CA LEU A 109 -0.12 19.55 1.51
C LEU A 109 -0.61 20.93 1.06
N GLY A 110 0.01 21.97 1.58
CA GLY A 110 -0.23 23.32 1.11
C GLY A 110 0.46 24.39 1.95
N PRO A 111 0.44 25.64 1.48
CA PRO A 111 1.04 26.77 2.20
C PRO A 111 0.35 27.05 3.55
N GLU A 112 -0.93 26.74 3.66
CA GLU A 112 -1.73 26.95 4.88
C GLU A 112 -1.72 25.72 5.83
N ARG A 113 -1.05 24.63 5.43
CA ARG A 113 -1.02 23.39 6.19
C ARG A 113 0.18 23.36 7.13
N ALA A 114 -0.06 22.94 8.37
CA ALA A 114 1.00 22.80 9.35
C ALA A 114 1.92 21.61 8.98
N CYS A 115 3.21 21.88 8.86
CA CYS A 115 4.25 20.88 8.68
C CYS A 115 4.96 20.63 10.02
N SER A 116 5.08 19.38 10.44
CA SER A 116 5.65 19.03 11.75
C SER A 116 7.16 19.25 11.85
N ALA A 117 7.89 19.11 10.73
CA ALA A 117 9.33 19.35 10.67
C ALA A 117 9.72 19.93 9.29
N PRO A 118 9.42 21.22 9.03
CA PRO A 118 9.57 21.83 7.71
C PRO A 118 11.02 21.85 7.22
N GLN A 119 12.00 22.10 8.11
CA GLN A 119 13.41 22.13 7.73
C GLN A 119 13.89 20.76 7.24
N THR A 120 13.46 19.68 7.89
CA THR A 120 13.80 18.30 7.49
C THR A 120 13.17 17.94 6.15
N LEU A 121 11.87 18.26 5.98
CA LEU A 121 11.18 18.01 4.72
C LEU A 121 11.81 18.78 3.56
N ASP A 122 12.13 20.06 3.78
CA ASP A 122 12.72 20.91 2.75
C ASP A 122 14.09 20.43 2.31
N TYR A 123 14.92 20.01 3.27
CA TYR A 123 16.22 19.41 2.98
C TYR A 123 16.07 18.10 2.18
N LEU A 124 15.22 17.18 2.64
CA LEU A 124 15.03 15.90 1.96
C LEU A 124 14.40 16.06 0.58
N ALA A 125 13.46 16.98 0.41
CA ALA A 125 12.82 17.26 -0.87
C ALA A 125 13.81 17.89 -1.87
N ALA A 126 14.66 18.82 -1.42
CA ALA A 126 15.71 19.40 -2.26
C ALA A 126 16.72 18.32 -2.68
N ALA A 127 17.24 17.54 -1.73
CA ALA A 127 18.19 16.48 -2.03
C ALA A 127 17.59 15.40 -2.94
N PHE A 128 16.32 15.03 -2.74
CA PHE A 128 15.62 14.08 -3.60
C PHE A 128 15.49 14.58 -5.05
N ARG A 129 15.14 15.86 -5.23
CA ARG A 129 15.09 16.50 -6.54
C ARG A 129 16.47 16.54 -7.20
N ASP A 130 17.51 16.91 -6.45
CA ASP A 130 18.88 17.02 -6.97
C ASP A 130 19.45 15.64 -7.38
N GLN A 131 18.95 14.57 -6.77
CA GLN A 131 19.19 13.17 -7.16
C GLN A 131 18.24 12.67 -8.28
N GLN A 132 17.61 13.58 -9.03
CA GLN A 132 16.69 13.26 -10.13
C GLN A 132 15.52 12.36 -9.73
N HIS A 133 15.02 12.50 -8.50
CA HIS A 133 13.92 11.72 -7.96
C HIS A 133 14.22 10.20 -7.83
N ASP A 134 15.47 9.82 -7.56
CA ASP A 134 15.85 8.43 -7.33
C ASP A 134 15.20 7.86 -6.04
N LEU A 135 14.20 7.00 -6.22
CA LEU A 135 13.52 6.32 -5.12
C LEU A 135 14.45 5.44 -4.29
N LYS A 136 15.45 4.78 -4.91
CA LYS A 136 16.38 3.92 -4.17
C LYS A 136 17.23 4.75 -3.22
N TRP A 137 17.70 5.90 -3.70
CA TRP A 137 18.41 6.86 -2.85
C TRP A 137 17.52 7.34 -1.70
N LEU A 138 16.24 7.66 -1.97
CA LEU A 138 15.31 8.12 -0.94
C LEU A 138 15.09 7.04 0.14
N PHE A 139 14.85 5.79 -0.27
CA PHE A 139 14.75 4.66 0.65
C PHE A 139 16.04 4.54 1.48
N ALA A 140 17.21 4.45 0.84
CA ALA A 140 18.48 4.32 1.54
C ALA A 140 18.70 5.46 2.55
N THR A 141 18.35 6.69 2.18
CA THR A 141 18.49 7.88 3.02
C THR A 141 17.59 7.79 4.25
N ILE A 142 16.30 7.49 4.08
CA ILE A 142 15.35 7.39 5.20
C ILE A 142 15.72 6.22 6.11
N LEU A 143 16.06 5.06 5.54
CA LEU A 143 16.47 3.87 6.30
C LEU A 143 17.79 4.07 7.07
N SER A 144 18.60 5.05 6.67
CA SER A 144 19.85 5.43 7.35
C SER A 144 19.65 6.46 8.48
N THR A 145 18.43 6.96 8.68
CA THR A 145 18.15 7.93 9.75
C THR A 145 18.05 7.25 11.11
N GLU A 146 18.46 7.96 12.17
CA GLU A 146 18.25 7.50 13.55
C GLU A 146 16.76 7.29 13.84
N THR A 147 15.89 8.17 13.33
CA THR A 147 14.44 8.04 13.49
C THR A 147 13.91 6.68 13.02
N TYR A 148 14.39 6.18 11.88
CA TYR A 148 13.96 4.88 11.36
C TYR A 148 14.62 3.70 12.10
N GLN A 149 15.89 3.84 12.48
CA GLN A 149 16.67 2.74 13.08
C GLN A 149 16.39 2.54 14.58
N GLN A 150 15.74 3.50 15.24
CA GLN A 150 15.32 3.34 16.63
C GLN A 150 14.25 2.25 16.80
N GLN A 151 14.07 1.78 18.03
CA GLN A 151 13.00 0.84 18.35
C GLN A 151 11.63 1.50 18.18
N SER A 152 10.71 0.79 17.53
CA SER A 152 9.37 1.27 17.29
C SER A 152 8.65 1.65 18.57
N ARG A 153 8.06 2.84 18.58
CA ARG A 153 7.28 3.38 19.70
C ARG A 153 5.79 3.42 19.36
N ARG A 154 4.98 3.65 20.40
CA ARG A 154 3.58 4.03 20.20
C ARG A 154 3.51 5.32 19.38
N ARG A 155 2.40 5.50 18.66
CA ARG A 155 2.10 6.79 18.02
C ARG A 155 2.07 7.90 19.08
N ARG A 156 2.70 9.02 18.76
CA ARG A 156 2.82 10.17 19.65
C ARG A 156 1.50 10.93 19.80
N THR A 157 1.39 11.75 20.84
CA THR A 157 0.39 12.83 20.91
C THR A 157 0.89 14.09 20.20
N PHE A 158 -0.01 15.02 19.88
CA PHE A 158 0.36 16.26 19.19
C PHE A 158 1.34 17.15 19.97
N GLU A 159 1.39 17.02 21.30
CA GLU A 159 2.27 17.77 22.21
C GLU A 159 3.70 17.20 22.26
N GLU A 160 3.87 15.92 21.95
CA GLU A 160 5.18 15.26 21.95
C GLU A 160 5.96 15.65 20.67
N MET A 161 7.29 15.72 20.76
CA MET A 161 8.12 16.04 19.60
C MET A 161 7.93 15.03 18.46
N PRO A 162 7.77 15.47 17.20
CA PRO A 162 7.58 14.59 16.05
C PRO A 162 8.85 13.80 15.69
N HIS A 163 8.69 12.69 14.97
CA HIS A 163 9.78 11.94 14.33
C HIS A 163 10.90 11.44 15.27
N GLN A 164 10.57 11.14 16.54
CA GLN A 164 11.55 10.60 17.50
C GLN A 164 11.93 9.14 17.22
N ALA A 165 10.98 8.34 16.75
CA ALA A 165 11.16 6.94 16.40
C ALA A 165 10.11 6.55 15.36
N ASN A 166 10.31 5.43 14.68
CA ASN A 166 9.26 4.81 13.90
C ASN A 166 8.10 4.35 14.79
N CYS A 167 6.90 4.27 14.21
CA CYS A 167 5.71 3.81 14.92
C CYS A 167 5.03 2.67 14.18
N SER A 168 4.43 1.78 14.97
CA SER A 168 3.71 0.64 14.41
C SER A 168 2.52 1.11 13.58
N GLN A 169 2.34 0.47 12.42
CA GLN A 169 1.29 0.81 11.47
C GLN A 169 0.57 -0.42 10.98
N ARG A 170 -0.74 -0.28 10.79
CA ARG A 170 -1.54 -1.34 10.21
C ARG A 170 -1.12 -1.62 8.77
N LEU A 171 -0.99 -2.89 8.43
CA LEU A 171 -0.76 -3.33 7.06
C LEU A 171 -1.98 -2.99 6.20
N ARG A 172 -1.73 -2.57 4.96
CA ARG A 172 -2.79 -2.42 3.97
C ARG A 172 -3.38 -3.79 3.62
N ALA A 173 -4.60 -3.80 3.09
CA ALA A 173 -5.30 -5.04 2.73
C ALA A 173 -4.48 -5.92 1.76
N ASP A 174 -3.82 -5.30 0.78
CA ASP A 174 -2.96 -5.98 -0.19
C ASP A 174 -1.73 -6.61 0.48
N GLN A 175 -1.11 -5.88 1.42
CA GLN A 175 0.05 -6.35 2.17
C GLN A 175 -0.34 -7.50 3.09
N LEU A 176 -1.40 -7.33 3.88
CA LEU A 176 -1.90 -8.33 4.82
C LEU A 176 -2.31 -9.63 4.10
N PHE A 177 -3.01 -9.53 2.98
CA PHE A 177 -3.36 -10.70 2.18
C PHE A 177 -2.11 -11.39 1.62
N SER A 178 -1.12 -10.62 1.15
CA SER A 178 0.14 -11.19 0.65
C SER A 178 0.94 -11.88 1.77
N SER A 179 0.91 -11.33 2.99
CA SER A 179 1.47 -11.98 4.18
C SER A 179 0.76 -13.30 4.47
N LEU A 180 -0.58 -13.34 4.44
CA LEU A 180 -1.35 -14.59 4.61
C LEU A 180 -1.00 -15.62 3.55
N VAL A 181 -0.94 -15.23 2.28
CA VAL A 181 -0.55 -16.11 1.17
C VAL A 181 0.84 -16.69 1.39
N THR A 182 1.80 -15.86 1.83
CA THR A 182 3.18 -16.28 2.08
C THR A 182 3.27 -17.24 3.28
N VAL A 183 2.67 -16.86 4.41
CA VAL A 183 2.71 -17.63 5.66
C VAL A 183 2.02 -18.98 5.49
N LEU A 184 0.80 -18.98 4.98
CA LEU A 184 -0.03 -20.17 4.82
C LEU A 184 0.31 -20.96 3.55
N GLN A 185 1.23 -20.44 2.72
CA GLN A 185 1.63 -20.99 1.42
C GLN A 185 0.40 -21.30 0.54
N MET A 186 -0.53 -20.35 0.50
CA MET A 186 -1.73 -20.43 -0.32
C MET A 186 -1.34 -20.25 -1.80
N PRO A 187 -2.05 -20.90 -2.74
CA PRO A 187 -1.86 -20.62 -4.15
C PRO A 187 -2.29 -19.17 -4.43
N ASP A 188 -1.34 -18.34 -4.88
CA ASP A 188 -1.68 -16.99 -5.30
C ASP A 188 -2.32 -17.04 -6.69
N SER A 189 -3.64 -16.91 -6.74
CA SER A 189 -4.41 -16.85 -7.99
C SER A 189 -3.98 -15.72 -8.95
N VAL A 190 -3.09 -14.82 -8.50
CA VAL A 190 -2.52 -13.72 -9.28
C VAL A 190 -1.56 -14.21 -10.38
N ALA A 191 -0.98 -15.42 -10.25
CA ALA A 191 0.00 -15.92 -11.22
C ALA A 191 -0.59 -16.27 -12.61
N THR A 192 -1.92 -16.40 -12.74
CA THR A 192 -2.55 -16.88 -13.99
C THR A 192 -3.68 -15.97 -14.48
N VAL A 193 -3.54 -14.65 -14.32
CA VAL A 193 -4.54 -13.71 -14.85
C VAL A 193 -4.29 -13.47 -16.34
N SER A 194 -4.95 -14.30 -17.16
CA SER A 194 -5.32 -13.89 -18.51
C SER A 194 -6.10 -12.57 -18.43
N ARG A 195 -5.66 -11.59 -19.23
CA ARG A 195 -5.93 -10.14 -19.13
C ARG A 195 -7.40 -9.70 -19.23
N GLN A 196 -8.36 -10.60 -19.29
CA GLN A 196 -9.76 -10.25 -19.53
C GLN A 196 -10.67 -11.17 -18.71
N ARG A 197 -11.32 -10.60 -17.68
CA ARG A 197 -12.64 -10.99 -17.11
C ARG A 197 -12.76 -11.58 -15.70
N SER A 198 -11.72 -11.84 -14.91
CA SER A 198 -11.91 -12.44 -13.55
C SER A 198 -11.30 -11.68 -12.35
N SER A 199 -11.01 -10.38 -12.47
CA SER A 199 -10.43 -9.62 -11.34
C SER A 199 -11.44 -9.21 -10.26
N ARG A 200 -12.75 -9.25 -10.54
CA ARG A 200 -13.79 -8.72 -9.63
C ARG A 200 -14.26 -9.70 -8.54
N TYR A 201 -13.92 -10.97 -8.64
CA TYR A 201 -14.36 -12.04 -7.71
C TYR A 201 -13.19 -12.90 -7.19
N SER A 202 -11.98 -12.35 -7.16
CA SER A 202 -10.84 -13.03 -6.55
C SER A 202 -10.97 -13.01 -5.01
N PRO A 203 -10.47 -14.04 -4.29
CA PRO A 203 -10.30 -13.96 -2.83
C PRO A 203 -9.63 -12.66 -2.38
N ARG A 204 -8.67 -12.15 -3.16
CA ARG A 204 -7.98 -10.88 -2.90
C ARG A 204 -8.90 -9.67 -3.03
N SER A 205 -9.79 -9.63 -4.03
CA SER A 205 -10.73 -8.51 -4.19
C SER A 205 -11.77 -8.50 -3.07
N SER A 206 -12.25 -9.67 -2.65
CA SER A 206 -13.17 -9.80 -1.51
C SER A 206 -12.50 -9.44 -0.18
N PHE A 207 -11.22 -9.77 -0.01
CA PHE A 207 -10.45 -9.34 1.15
C PHE A 207 -10.27 -7.81 1.15
N ASN A 208 -9.89 -7.24 0.01
CA ASN A 208 -9.72 -5.80 -0.16
C ASN A 208 -11.02 -5.01 0.06
N SER A 209 -12.21 -5.55 -0.22
CA SER A 209 -13.45 -4.83 0.07
C SER A 209 -13.75 -4.71 1.57
N VAL A 210 -13.18 -5.59 2.41
CA VAL A 210 -13.38 -5.57 3.88
C VAL A 210 -12.24 -4.86 4.60
N PHE A 211 -11.01 -5.05 4.14
CA PHE A 211 -9.78 -4.50 4.76
C PHE A 211 -9.28 -3.22 4.11
N GLY A 212 -9.79 -2.87 2.92
CA GLY A 212 -9.36 -1.71 2.17
C GLY A 212 -9.73 -0.42 2.89
N PHE A 213 -8.80 0.52 2.88
CA PHE A 213 -9.01 1.90 3.29
C PHE A 213 -8.28 2.80 2.29
N ASP A 214 -8.71 4.05 2.20
CA ASP A 214 -8.03 5.04 1.36
C ASP A 214 -6.65 5.34 1.97
N PRO A 215 -5.53 5.13 1.24
CA PRO A 215 -4.19 5.45 1.70
C PRO A 215 -4.00 6.90 2.18
N SER A 216 -4.87 7.81 1.71
CA SER A 216 -4.90 9.23 2.06
C SER A 216 -5.57 9.49 3.40
N THR A 217 -6.32 8.51 3.94
CA THR A 217 -6.95 8.60 5.27
C THR A 217 -5.88 8.68 6.35
N ARG A 218 -6.13 9.51 7.37
CA ARG A 218 -5.22 9.62 8.52
C ARG A 218 -5.05 8.26 9.17
N ARG A 219 -3.82 7.94 9.53
CA ARG A 219 -3.50 6.62 10.09
C ARG A 219 -4.15 6.37 11.45
N SER A 220 -4.49 7.42 12.20
CA SER A 220 -5.28 7.34 13.43
C SER A 220 -6.72 6.87 13.21
N ASP A 221 -7.27 7.16 12.03
CA ASP A 221 -8.69 6.96 11.74
C ASP A 221 -8.94 5.56 11.15
N VAL A 222 -7.86 4.88 10.72
CA VAL A 222 -7.89 3.51 10.22
C VAL A 222 -8.06 2.53 11.39
N SER A 223 -9.30 2.40 11.87
CA SER A 223 -9.64 1.48 12.96
C SER A 223 -10.00 0.07 12.47
N GLY A 224 -9.82 -0.92 13.35
CA GLY A 224 -10.28 -2.29 13.17
C GLY A 224 -11.79 -2.39 13.26
N ALA A 225 -12.46 -2.68 12.14
CA ALA A 225 -13.89 -2.92 12.15
C ALA A 225 -14.19 -4.35 12.61
N ILE A 226 -15.28 -4.56 13.38
CA ILE A 226 -15.74 -5.90 13.80
C ILE A 226 -15.81 -6.90 12.62
N PRO A 227 -16.32 -6.52 11.42
CA PRO A 227 -16.31 -7.40 10.26
C PRO A 227 -14.93 -7.92 9.84
N GLN A 228 -13.86 -7.13 10.05
CA GLN A 228 -12.49 -7.53 9.71
C GLN A 228 -12.01 -8.65 10.63
N ALA A 229 -12.25 -8.52 11.95
CA ALA A 229 -11.93 -9.56 12.91
C ALA A 229 -12.75 -10.83 12.65
N LEU A 230 -14.06 -10.68 12.41
CA LEU A 230 -14.93 -11.82 12.09
C LEU A 230 -14.51 -12.54 10.81
N LEU A 231 -14.05 -11.81 9.78
CA LEU A 231 -13.54 -12.42 8.56
C LEU A 231 -12.27 -13.24 8.84
N MET A 232 -11.31 -12.70 9.58
CA MET A 232 -10.06 -13.43 9.88
C MET A 232 -10.32 -14.68 10.72
N MET A 233 -11.22 -14.58 11.68
CA MET A 233 -11.55 -15.68 12.59
C MET A 233 -12.33 -16.80 11.90
N ASN A 234 -13.25 -16.46 10.99
CA ASN A 234 -14.23 -17.41 10.44
C ASN A 234 -14.07 -17.69 8.94
N SER A 235 -13.11 -17.08 8.25
CA SER A 235 -12.96 -17.27 6.80
C SER A 235 -12.63 -18.73 6.48
N PRO A 236 -13.49 -19.44 5.72
CA PRO A 236 -13.21 -20.81 5.29
C PRO A 236 -11.97 -20.88 4.41
N GLN A 237 -11.70 -19.81 3.67
CA GLN A 237 -10.55 -19.70 2.78
C GLN A 237 -9.22 -19.68 3.54
N ILE A 238 -9.21 -19.11 4.75
CA ILE A 238 -8.04 -19.08 5.64
C ILE A 238 -8.00 -20.35 6.47
N GLY A 239 -9.12 -20.72 7.10
CA GLY A 239 -9.22 -21.86 8.01
C GLY A 239 -8.74 -23.18 7.39
N GLN A 240 -9.05 -23.44 6.12
CA GLN A 240 -8.59 -24.66 5.44
C GLN A 240 -7.06 -24.77 5.29
N TYR A 241 -6.31 -23.66 5.32
CA TYR A 241 -4.85 -23.65 5.23
C TYR A 241 -4.16 -23.59 6.60
N VAL A 242 -4.91 -23.27 7.66
CA VAL A 242 -4.44 -23.36 9.04
C VAL A 242 -4.33 -24.82 9.49
N LEU A 243 -5.16 -25.71 8.95
CA LEU A 243 -5.17 -27.13 9.27
C LEU A 243 -3.81 -27.81 9.05
N ALA A 244 -3.40 -28.68 9.98
CA ALA A 244 -2.17 -29.47 9.99
C ALA A 244 -2.28 -30.71 9.09
N ARG A 245 -2.80 -30.53 7.87
CA ARG A 245 -2.82 -31.57 6.84
C ARG A 245 -1.45 -31.67 6.17
N ARG A 246 -1.06 -32.89 5.74
CA ARG A 246 0.28 -33.18 5.17
C ARG A 246 0.64 -32.35 3.94
N ASP A 247 -0.35 -31.90 3.17
CA ASP A 247 -0.19 -31.04 1.99
C ASP A 247 -0.05 -29.54 2.34
N ARG A 248 -0.33 -29.16 3.59
CA ARG A 248 -0.32 -27.76 4.05
C ARG A 248 0.99 -27.41 4.73
N MET A 249 1.17 -26.11 4.92
CA MET A 249 2.36 -25.56 5.57
C MET A 249 2.56 -26.16 6.96
N LEU A 250 1.53 -26.10 7.82
CA LEU A 250 1.65 -26.55 9.21
C LEU A 250 1.89 -28.06 9.32
N GLY A 251 1.19 -28.86 8.51
CA GLY A 251 1.39 -30.31 8.54
C GLY A 251 2.79 -30.72 8.07
N ARG A 252 3.38 -30.03 7.09
CA ARG A 252 4.79 -30.25 6.71
C ARG A 252 5.75 -29.91 7.85
N LEU A 253 5.59 -28.74 8.46
CA LEU A 253 6.40 -28.30 9.59
C LEU A 253 6.37 -29.33 10.74
N LEU A 254 5.18 -29.82 11.11
CA LEU A 254 5.03 -30.79 12.19
C LEU A 254 5.56 -32.19 11.86
N ASN A 255 5.61 -32.57 10.57
CA ASN A 255 6.21 -33.83 10.15
C ASN A 255 7.75 -33.75 10.15
N GLU A 256 8.32 -32.61 9.77
CA GLU A 256 9.76 -32.38 9.71
C GLU A 256 10.35 -32.15 11.11
N VAL A 257 9.65 -31.41 11.97
CA VAL A 257 10.11 -31.04 13.31
C VAL A 257 9.28 -31.78 14.35
N THR A 258 9.88 -32.76 15.03
CA THR A 258 9.22 -33.54 16.08
C THR A 258 9.22 -32.86 17.44
N ASP A 259 10.22 -32.03 17.72
CA ASP A 259 10.30 -31.26 18.97
C ASP A 259 9.32 -30.07 18.96
N ASP A 260 8.44 -30.01 19.96
CA ASP A 260 7.43 -28.96 20.08
C ASP A 260 8.05 -27.59 20.29
N ARG A 261 9.18 -27.50 21.02
CA ARG A 261 9.84 -26.22 21.28
C ARG A 261 10.46 -25.65 19.99
N GLN A 262 11.13 -26.48 19.21
CA GLN A 262 11.67 -26.09 17.91
C GLN A 262 10.55 -25.75 16.91
N ALA A 263 9.50 -26.57 16.83
CA ALA A 263 8.38 -26.32 15.93
C ALA A 263 7.69 -24.96 16.21
N LEU A 264 7.55 -24.59 17.49
CA LEU A 264 7.03 -23.27 17.86
C LEU A 264 7.94 -22.12 17.42
N ARG A 265 9.27 -22.27 17.55
CA ARG A 265 10.21 -21.24 17.09
C ARG A 265 10.13 -21.02 15.58
N GLU A 266 10.11 -22.10 14.80
CA GLU A 266 9.95 -22.04 13.35
C GLU A 266 8.61 -21.39 12.96
N LEU A 267 7.52 -21.76 13.65
CA LEU A 267 6.19 -21.18 13.42
C LEU A 267 6.18 -19.67 13.67
N TYR A 268 6.80 -19.21 14.76
CA TYR A 268 6.91 -17.79 15.08
C TYR A 268 7.73 -17.01 14.05
N VAL A 269 8.85 -17.57 13.60
CA VAL A 269 9.67 -16.95 12.54
C VAL A 269 8.88 -16.88 11.25
N GLN A 270 8.15 -17.93 10.90
CA GLN A 270 7.37 -17.96 9.67
C GLN A 270 6.20 -16.96 9.70
N VAL A 271 5.48 -16.85 10.82
CA VAL A 271 4.28 -16.00 10.93
C VAL A 271 4.62 -14.54 11.25
N LEU A 272 5.55 -14.30 12.19
CA LEU A 272 5.85 -12.98 12.75
C LEU A 272 7.26 -12.48 12.41
N SER A 273 8.06 -13.23 11.66
CA SER A 273 9.44 -12.86 11.28
C SER A 273 10.37 -12.56 12.47
N ARG A 274 10.08 -13.15 13.63
CA ARG A 274 10.90 -13.03 14.85
C ARG A 274 10.86 -14.31 15.67
N GLN A 275 11.81 -14.45 16.59
CA GLN A 275 11.77 -15.51 17.59
C GLN A 275 10.71 -15.22 18.68
N PRO A 276 10.07 -16.26 19.24
CA PRO A 276 9.22 -16.11 20.40
C PRO A 276 10.06 -15.74 21.62
N THR A 277 9.48 -14.94 22.52
CA THR A 277 10.04 -14.72 23.85
C THR A 277 9.87 -15.98 24.70
N GLU A 278 10.69 -16.15 25.75
CA GLU A 278 10.59 -17.32 26.64
C GLU A 278 9.20 -17.42 27.33
N LYS A 279 8.54 -16.28 27.60
CA LYS A 279 7.18 -16.24 28.15
C LYS A 279 6.13 -16.75 27.17
N GLU A 280 6.20 -16.30 25.91
CA GLU A 280 5.31 -16.77 24.83
C GLU A 280 5.49 -18.27 24.61
N LEU A 281 6.75 -18.72 24.55
CA LEU A 281 7.11 -20.11 24.34
C LEU A 281 6.56 -21.02 25.47
N ASP A 282 6.75 -20.62 26.73
CA ASP A 282 6.21 -21.34 27.88
C ASP A 282 4.67 -21.39 27.86
N THR A 283 4.03 -20.29 27.45
CA THR A 283 2.56 -20.23 27.32
C THR A 283 2.04 -21.20 26.26
N CYS A 284 2.65 -21.20 25.08
CA CYS A 284 2.30 -22.13 24.00
C CYS A 284 2.57 -23.59 24.37
N LEU A 285 3.69 -23.88 25.05
CA LEU A 285 4.02 -25.24 25.51
C LEU A 285 3.06 -25.72 26.59
N LYS A 286 2.65 -24.85 27.52
CA LYS A 286 1.60 -25.16 28.51
C LYS A 286 0.28 -25.50 27.83
N TYR A 287 -0.14 -24.69 26.85
CA TYR A 287 -1.36 -24.95 26.08
C TYR A 287 -1.27 -26.28 25.32
N ARG A 288 -0.15 -26.53 24.64
CA ARG A 288 0.13 -27.77 23.91
C ARG A 288 0.02 -29.03 24.79
N ARG A 289 0.42 -28.96 26.06
CA ARG A 289 0.29 -30.07 27.03
C ARG A 289 -1.15 -30.34 27.46
N ASN A 290 -2.01 -29.32 27.45
CA ASN A 290 -3.41 -29.44 27.84
C ASN A 290 -4.27 -30.04 26.72
N VAL A 291 -3.86 -29.86 25.46
CA VAL A 291 -4.56 -30.39 24.28
C VAL A 291 -4.00 -31.77 23.92
N GLY A 292 -4.86 -32.79 23.90
CA GLY A 292 -4.45 -34.17 23.65
C GLY A 292 -3.81 -34.40 22.27
N ASN A 293 -4.25 -33.66 21.24
CA ASN A 293 -3.76 -33.81 19.88
C ASN A 293 -2.72 -32.72 19.51
N ARG A 294 -1.58 -33.16 18.96
CA ARG A 294 -0.49 -32.27 18.49
C ARG A 294 -0.91 -31.35 17.36
N ALA A 295 -1.59 -31.92 16.38
CA ALA A 295 -2.04 -31.17 15.21
C ALA A 295 -2.97 -30.04 15.65
N GLU A 296 -4.01 -30.38 16.41
CA GLU A 296 -5.02 -29.45 16.94
C GLU A 296 -4.39 -28.30 17.73
N ALA A 297 -3.49 -28.60 18.67
CA ALA A 297 -2.83 -27.57 19.48
C ALA A 297 -2.07 -26.55 18.62
N PHE A 298 -1.39 -27.01 17.57
CA PHE A 298 -0.62 -26.15 16.68
C PHE A 298 -1.51 -25.41 15.66
N GLU A 299 -2.64 -26.00 15.26
CA GLU A 299 -3.67 -25.32 14.45
C GLU A 299 -4.23 -24.11 15.22
N ASP A 300 -4.56 -24.28 16.49
CA ASP A 300 -5.07 -23.22 17.36
C ASP A 300 -4.02 -22.13 17.63
N ILE A 301 -2.75 -22.52 17.80
CA ILE A 301 -1.65 -21.57 17.97
C ILE A 301 -1.44 -20.77 16.68
N LEU A 302 -1.39 -21.42 15.51
CA LEU A 302 -1.27 -20.73 14.22
C LEU A 302 -2.45 -19.78 14.00
N TRP A 303 -3.68 -20.25 14.24
CA TRP A 303 -4.88 -19.42 14.16
C TRP A 303 -4.80 -18.20 15.08
N SER A 304 -4.29 -18.39 16.30
CA SER A 304 -4.09 -17.30 17.25
C SER A 304 -3.07 -16.29 16.75
N LEU A 305 -1.92 -16.76 16.24
CA LEU A 305 -0.84 -15.90 15.74
C LEU A 305 -1.29 -15.00 14.58
N ILE A 306 -2.00 -15.55 13.58
CA ILE A 306 -2.49 -14.78 12.43
C ILE A 306 -3.60 -13.77 12.80
N ASN A 307 -4.26 -13.94 13.94
CA ASN A 307 -5.28 -13.03 14.46
C ASN A 307 -4.74 -12.02 15.48
N THR A 308 -3.43 -12.04 15.78
CA THR A 308 -2.83 -11.06 16.69
C THR A 308 -2.74 -9.66 16.07
N ALA A 309 -2.75 -8.65 16.93
CA ALA A 309 -2.45 -7.28 16.51
C ALA A 309 -1.05 -7.18 15.87
N GLU A 310 -0.08 -7.97 16.34
CA GLU A 310 1.27 -7.99 15.77
C GLU A 310 1.29 -8.46 14.31
N PHE A 311 0.49 -9.46 13.93
CA PHE A 311 0.40 -9.89 12.54
C PHE A 311 -0.26 -8.85 11.62
N LEU A 312 -1.21 -8.08 12.17
CA LEU A 312 -1.95 -7.04 11.44
C LEU A 312 -1.15 -5.75 11.23
N HIS A 313 -0.03 -5.59 11.94
CA HIS A 313 0.75 -4.35 11.93
C HIS A 313 2.21 -4.63 11.57
N ARG A 314 2.82 -3.71 10.81
CA ARG A 314 4.28 -3.64 10.75
C ARG A 314 4.84 -2.96 12.00
N LYS A 315 6.02 -3.40 12.41
CA LYS A 315 6.85 -2.72 13.40
C LYS A 315 7.79 -1.76 12.71
#